data_AF-A0A3L8AVT2-F1
#
_entry.id   AF-A0A3L8AVT2-F1
#
_cell.length_a   1.000
_cell.length_b   1.000
_cell.length_c   1.000
_cell.angle_alpha   90.00
_cell.angle_beta   90.00
_cell.angle_gamma   90.00
#
_symmetry.space_group_name_H-M   'P 1'
#
loop_
_entity.id
_entity.type
_entity.pdbx_description
1 polymer ?
#
loop_
_entity_poly.entity_id
_entity_poly.type
_entity_poly.pdbx_seq_one_letter_code
_entity_poly.pdbx_strand_id
1 'polypeptide(L)'
;MTGTAVFIATTQTPVRILRLVVEPRVSLSTACLNLRASKASISDAYNDFVSLDTGIIARHTQQENYRLDLSDDIAQGNSWQLGAFIVHQLSHAGKLAHCDPSAATELADVDRIIWASGEVDVSGRVHAVSDIERKLAQSRALFADAHRQCLPVCLMLPEGNREPSLQVTLGALQAEYPSLSVQFISQVRFDDPSALPPTADPHLTLPAPRPPAQGFMGKYRSAIAAVSAGTLLLVGALAGVKGFVANSGASSAVEVSMRWEYAKDGRCFSERTRSEPRAVRWERLNKLSLEGALCRIEFDLDKAAPPGTSLEILADQRPLDLSLDRSRVAPRYLLNLYLLQLPKNSLFTINLMQNDKKMESAQLQVE
;
A
#
# COMPACT_ATOMS: atom_id res chain seq x y z
N MET A 1 -11.17 -13.87 -21.48
CA MET A 1 -12.29 -12.92 -21.49
C MET A 1 -11.98 -11.91 -20.41
N THR A 2 -12.04 -10.63 -20.73
CA THR A 2 -11.80 -9.57 -19.77
C THR A 2 -12.99 -9.40 -18.83
N GLY A 3 -12.76 -8.88 -17.62
CA GLY A 3 -13.80 -8.82 -16.59
C GLY A 3 -13.70 -7.58 -15.70
N THR A 4 -14.56 -7.51 -14.69
CA THR A 4 -14.56 -6.44 -13.69
C THR A 4 -13.73 -6.85 -12.48
N ALA A 5 -12.70 -6.05 -12.16
CA ALA A 5 -11.96 -6.21 -10.91
C ALA A 5 -12.67 -5.44 -9.79
N VAL A 6 -12.72 -6.02 -8.58
CA VAL A 6 -13.31 -5.37 -7.41
C VAL A 6 -12.26 -5.15 -6.33
N PHE A 7 -12.21 -3.93 -5.82
CA PHE A 7 -11.36 -3.51 -4.73
C PHE A 7 -12.24 -3.06 -3.56
N ILE A 8 -11.98 -3.64 -2.39
CA ILE A 8 -12.54 -3.21 -1.12
C ILE A 8 -11.69 -2.07 -0.58
N ALA A 9 -12.34 -0.95 -0.29
CA ALA A 9 -11.74 0.21 0.32
C ALA A 9 -11.33 -0.06 1.77
N THR A 10 -10.05 0.16 2.10
CA THR A 10 -9.57 0.08 3.49
C THR A 10 -8.78 1.33 3.87
N THR A 11 -8.57 1.54 5.17
CA THR A 11 -7.83 2.68 5.72
C THR A 11 -6.31 2.49 5.69
N GLN A 12 -5.82 1.36 5.18
CA GLN A 12 -4.41 1.05 4.95
C GLN A 12 -4.11 1.05 3.44
N THR A 13 -4.63 0.06 2.72
CA THR A 13 -4.48 -0.09 1.26
C THR A 13 -5.74 -0.73 0.68
N PRO A 14 -6.19 -0.36 -0.54
CA PRO A 14 -7.34 -1.03 -1.15
C PRO A 14 -7.03 -2.51 -1.39
N VAL A 15 -7.94 -3.39 -0.97
CA VAL A 15 -7.78 -4.85 -1.06
C VAL A 15 -8.52 -5.35 -2.28
N ARG A 16 -7.80 -5.96 -3.23
CA ARG A 16 -8.41 -6.59 -4.40
C ARG A 16 -9.02 -7.93 -4.00
N ILE A 17 -10.21 -8.20 -4.51
CA ILE A 17 -10.74 -9.55 -4.54
C ILE A 17 -10.15 -10.26 -5.76
N LEU A 18 -9.32 -11.27 -5.51
CA LEU A 18 -8.57 -11.99 -6.53
C LEU A 18 -9.42 -13.07 -7.20
N ARG A 19 -10.24 -13.76 -6.40
CA ARG A 19 -11.00 -14.92 -6.86
C ARG A 19 -12.18 -15.18 -5.93
N LEU A 20 -13.27 -15.64 -6.52
CA LEU A 20 -14.40 -16.23 -5.81
C LEU A 20 -14.71 -17.58 -6.45
N VAL A 21 -14.74 -18.64 -5.66
CA VAL A 21 -15.11 -19.99 -6.12
C VAL A 21 -16.02 -20.67 -5.11
N VAL A 22 -16.90 -21.53 -5.59
CA VAL A 22 -17.65 -22.46 -4.74
C VAL A 22 -16.77 -23.68 -4.50
N GLU A 23 -16.60 -24.10 -3.25
CA GLU A 23 -15.87 -25.30 -2.86
C GLU A 23 -16.87 -26.33 -2.28
N PRO A 24 -17.47 -27.23 -3.10
CA PRO A 24 -18.60 -28.07 -2.66
C PRO A 24 -18.30 -29.06 -1.52
N ARG A 25 -17.02 -29.24 -1.17
CA ARG A 25 -16.56 -30.19 -0.14
C ARG A 25 -16.24 -29.53 1.20
N VAL A 26 -16.37 -28.21 1.30
CA VAL A 26 -16.25 -27.49 2.58
C VAL A 26 -17.63 -27.11 3.08
N SER A 27 -17.79 -27.03 4.40
CA SER A 27 -19.07 -26.73 5.05
C SER A 27 -19.27 -25.26 5.36
N LEU A 28 -18.23 -24.44 5.25
CA LEU A 28 -18.25 -23.02 5.62
C LEU A 28 -17.60 -22.20 4.51
N SER A 29 -18.15 -21.00 4.30
CA SER A 29 -17.52 -20.04 3.40
C SER A 29 -16.30 -19.43 4.09
N THR A 30 -15.18 -19.32 3.38
CA THR A 30 -13.91 -18.87 3.94
C THR A 30 -13.33 -17.73 3.09
N ALA A 31 -12.87 -16.68 3.76
CA ALA A 31 -12.04 -15.65 3.13
C ALA A 31 -10.56 -15.99 3.38
N CYS A 32 -9.78 -15.99 2.31
CA CYS A 32 -8.39 -16.43 2.27
C CYS A 32 -7.48 -15.34 1.71
N LEU A 33 -6.20 -15.36 2.07
CA LEU A 33 -5.22 -14.37 1.65
C LEU A 33 -4.35 -14.90 0.50
N ASN A 34 -4.16 -14.07 -0.52
CA ASN A 34 -3.20 -14.24 -1.61
C ASN A 34 -3.28 -15.61 -2.29
N LEU A 35 -4.49 -16.12 -2.46
CA LEU A 35 -4.76 -17.43 -3.08
C LEU A 35 -4.16 -18.61 -2.30
N ARG A 36 -3.77 -18.40 -1.04
CA ARG A 36 -3.23 -19.40 -0.11
C ARG A 36 -4.30 -19.91 0.85
N ALA A 37 -3.99 -20.97 1.59
CA ALA A 37 -4.86 -21.53 2.63
C ALA A 37 -4.81 -20.74 3.97
N SER A 38 -4.36 -19.50 3.94
CA SER A 38 -4.29 -18.62 5.12
C SER A 38 -5.60 -17.85 5.23
N LYS A 39 -6.31 -18.01 6.36
CA LYS A 39 -7.60 -17.37 6.62
C LYS A 39 -7.41 -15.86 6.86
N ALA A 40 -8.25 -15.05 6.21
CA ALA A 40 -8.33 -13.61 6.45
C ALA A 40 -9.05 -13.31 7.77
N SER A 41 -8.74 -12.18 8.39
CA SER A 41 -9.32 -11.76 9.68
C SER A 41 -10.85 -11.65 9.63
N ILE A 42 -11.43 -11.28 8.48
CA ILE A 42 -12.88 -11.18 8.31
C ILE A 42 -13.58 -12.52 8.07
N SER A 43 -12.87 -13.65 7.99
CA SER A 43 -13.44 -14.86 7.40
C SER A 43 -14.62 -15.46 8.19
N ASP A 44 -14.69 -15.29 9.50
CA ASP A 44 -15.87 -15.74 10.27
C ASP A 44 -17.08 -14.87 9.97
N ALA A 45 -16.91 -13.53 9.99
CA ALA A 45 -17.96 -12.60 9.59
C ALA A 45 -18.37 -12.76 8.12
N TYR A 46 -17.43 -13.15 7.25
CA TYR A 46 -17.71 -13.50 5.86
C TYR A 46 -18.57 -14.75 5.74
N ASN A 47 -18.30 -15.78 6.54
CA ASN A 47 -19.17 -16.95 6.60
C ASN A 47 -20.60 -16.57 6.99
N ASP A 48 -20.76 -15.74 8.02
CA ASP A 48 -22.07 -15.30 8.50
C ASP A 48 -22.81 -14.43 7.46
N PHE A 49 -22.06 -13.63 6.70
CA PHE A 49 -22.59 -12.81 5.61
C PHE A 49 -23.08 -13.66 4.42
N VAL A 50 -22.49 -14.84 4.23
CA VAL A 50 -22.82 -15.74 3.13
C VAL A 50 -23.91 -16.74 3.49
N SER A 51 -23.84 -17.33 4.68
CA SER A 51 -24.69 -18.42 5.18
C SER A 51 -26.19 -18.22 4.89
N LEU A 52 -26.92 -19.28 4.62
CA LEU A 52 -28.36 -19.27 4.40
C LEU A 52 -29.14 -18.82 5.65
N ASP A 53 -28.63 -19.18 6.83
CA ASP A 53 -29.27 -18.90 8.10
C ASP A 53 -29.28 -17.39 8.40
N THR A 54 -28.13 -16.73 8.20
CA THR A 54 -27.88 -15.36 8.66
C THR A 54 -27.59 -14.37 7.55
N GLY A 55 -27.06 -14.85 6.43
CA GLY A 55 -26.46 -14.07 5.37
C GLY A 55 -27.41 -13.67 4.25
N ILE A 56 -27.00 -12.65 3.49
CA ILE A 56 -27.76 -12.17 2.33
C ILE A 56 -27.41 -12.96 1.06
N ILE A 57 -26.18 -13.48 0.94
CA ILE A 57 -25.70 -14.08 -0.31
C ILE A 57 -26.41 -15.40 -0.64
N ALA A 58 -26.45 -16.36 0.28
CA ALA A 58 -27.08 -17.65 0.02
C ALA A 58 -28.60 -17.54 -0.17
N ARG A 59 -29.25 -16.54 0.43
CA ARG A 59 -30.68 -16.26 0.18
C ARG A 59 -30.96 -15.98 -1.30
N HIS A 60 -30.05 -15.32 -1.99
CA HIS A 60 -30.18 -15.03 -3.42
C HIS A 60 -29.58 -16.12 -4.31
N THR A 61 -28.41 -16.63 -3.97
CA THR A 61 -27.67 -17.56 -4.84
C THR A 61 -28.05 -19.02 -4.63
N GLN A 62 -28.68 -19.36 -3.50
CA GLN A 62 -28.90 -20.74 -3.04
C GLN A 62 -27.60 -21.55 -2.98
N GLN A 63 -26.47 -20.86 -2.81
CA GLN A 63 -25.14 -21.42 -2.72
C GLN A 63 -24.49 -20.95 -1.43
N GLU A 64 -23.74 -21.86 -0.83
CA GLU A 64 -22.89 -21.63 0.33
C GLU A 64 -21.49 -22.15 -0.01
N ASN A 65 -20.60 -22.22 0.97
CA ASN A 65 -19.28 -22.85 0.83
C ASN A 65 -18.37 -22.12 -0.18
N TYR A 66 -18.42 -20.79 -0.15
CA TYR A 66 -17.58 -19.97 -1.01
C TYR A 66 -16.19 -19.80 -0.43
N ARG A 67 -15.19 -19.90 -1.29
CA ARG A 67 -13.85 -19.39 -1.03
C ARG A 67 -13.66 -18.04 -1.73
N LEU A 68 -13.42 -17.01 -0.94
CA LEU A 68 -13.06 -15.66 -1.39
C LEU A 68 -11.56 -15.46 -1.17
N ASP A 69 -10.78 -15.24 -2.22
CA ASP A 69 -9.36 -14.93 -2.08
C ASP A 69 -9.13 -13.40 -2.21
N LEU A 70 -8.45 -12.81 -1.24
CA LEU A 70 -8.14 -11.38 -1.11
C LEU A 70 -6.65 -11.12 -1.31
N SER A 71 -6.27 -9.96 -1.83
CA SER A 71 -4.86 -9.58 -2.02
C SER A 71 -4.13 -9.22 -0.72
N ASP A 72 -4.87 -8.79 0.29
CA ASP A 72 -4.33 -8.47 1.61
C ASP A 72 -5.41 -8.69 2.66
N ASP A 73 -5.01 -8.67 3.94
CA ASP A 73 -5.95 -8.80 5.03
C ASP A 73 -6.80 -7.54 5.21
N ILE A 74 -8.03 -7.75 5.64
CA ILE A 74 -8.96 -6.67 5.93
C ILE A 74 -9.13 -6.66 7.45
N ALA A 75 -8.76 -5.53 8.06
CA ALA A 75 -8.97 -5.33 9.49
C ALA A 75 -10.48 -5.34 9.83
N GLN A 76 -10.79 -5.35 11.13
CA GLN A 76 -12.17 -5.41 11.62
C GLN A 76 -13.08 -4.30 11.04
N GLY A 77 -14.39 -4.57 11.06
CA GLY A 77 -15.44 -3.67 10.60
C GLY A 77 -16.28 -4.29 9.48
N ASN A 78 -17.33 -3.58 9.08
CA ASN A 78 -18.33 -4.07 8.11
C ASN A 78 -18.22 -3.43 6.72
N SER A 79 -17.30 -2.49 6.51
CA SER A 79 -17.22 -1.73 5.25
C SER A 79 -16.79 -2.54 4.02
N TRP A 80 -16.40 -3.80 4.20
CA TRP A 80 -16.05 -4.74 3.14
C TRP A 80 -17.29 -5.41 2.50
N GLN A 81 -18.43 -5.41 3.19
CA GLN A 81 -19.60 -6.19 2.80
C GLN A 81 -20.17 -5.77 1.44
N LEU A 82 -20.17 -4.46 1.13
CA LEU A 82 -20.60 -3.98 -0.19
C LEU A 82 -19.73 -4.54 -1.32
N GLY A 83 -18.40 -4.50 -1.15
CA GLY A 83 -17.48 -5.05 -2.15
C GLY A 83 -17.62 -6.56 -2.30
N ALA A 84 -17.80 -7.29 -1.19
CA ALA A 84 -18.06 -8.72 -1.24
C ALA A 84 -19.40 -9.05 -1.95
N PHE A 85 -20.47 -8.32 -1.66
CA PHE A 85 -21.77 -8.49 -2.33
C PHE A 85 -21.64 -8.31 -3.84
N ILE A 86 -20.98 -7.23 -4.28
CA ILE A 86 -20.77 -6.93 -5.71
C ILE A 86 -19.99 -8.06 -6.38
N VAL A 87 -18.97 -8.61 -5.73
CA VAL A 87 -18.22 -9.75 -6.28
C VAL A 87 -19.09 -10.98 -6.47
N HIS A 88 -19.95 -11.30 -5.51
CA HIS A 88 -20.87 -12.42 -5.65
C HIS A 88 -21.83 -12.21 -6.84
N GLN A 89 -22.37 -11.00 -6.99
CA GLN A 89 -23.22 -10.66 -8.13
C GLN A 89 -22.46 -10.79 -9.47
N LEU A 90 -21.25 -10.24 -9.55
CA LEU A 90 -20.40 -10.33 -10.75
C LEU A 90 -20.01 -11.76 -11.09
N SER A 91 -19.66 -12.56 -10.08
CA SER A 91 -19.32 -13.97 -10.25
C SER A 91 -20.53 -14.77 -10.75
N HIS A 92 -21.71 -14.54 -10.18
CA HIS A 92 -22.95 -15.17 -10.63
C HIS A 92 -23.28 -14.80 -12.08
N ALA A 93 -22.98 -13.57 -12.49
CA ALA A 93 -23.16 -13.09 -13.86
C ALA A 93 -22.03 -13.48 -14.83
N GLY A 94 -20.97 -14.16 -14.37
CA GLY A 94 -19.80 -14.51 -15.19
C GLY A 94 -18.96 -13.30 -15.64
N LYS A 95 -19.01 -12.20 -14.89
CA LYS A 95 -18.36 -10.90 -15.21
C LYS A 95 -17.18 -10.54 -14.30
N LEU A 96 -16.89 -11.37 -13.28
CA LEU A 96 -15.77 -11.14 -12.37
C LEU A 96 -14.43 -11.39 -13.08
N ALA A 97 -13.49 -10.45 -12.98
CA ALA A 97 -12.11 -10.69 -13.40
C ALA A 97 -11.40 -11.54 -12.34
N HIS A 98 -11.19 -12.82 -12.64
CA HIS A 98 -10.38 -13.69 -11.81
C HIS A 98 -8.89 -13.42 -12.05
N CYS A 99 -8.10 -13.49 -10.99
CA CYS A 99 -6.66 -13.27 -11.04
C CYS A 99 -5.92 -14.58 -10.75
N ASP A 100 -4.91 -14.88 -11.58
CA ASP A 100 -4.01 -16.01 -11.36
C ASP A 100 -3.05 -15.69 -10.19
N PRO A 101 -2.67 -16.69 -9.37
CA PRO A 101 -1.60 -16.55 -8.36
C PRO A 101 -0.35 -15.80 -8.82
N SER A 102 0.07 -15.92 -10.08
CA SER A 102 1.27 -15.22 -10.58
C SER A 102 1.06 -13.74 -10.90
N ALA A 103 -0.18 -13.25 -10.91
CA ALA A 103 -0.55 -11.95 -11.47
C ALA A 103 -1.38 -11.08 -10.51
N ALA A 104 -1.38 -11.36 -9.20
CA ALA A 104 -2.26 -10.72 -8.20
C ALA A 104 -2.29 -9.17 -8.26
N THR A 105 -1.18 -8.54 -8.63
CA THR A 105 -1.02 -7.09 -8.77
C THR A 105 -1.27 -6.55 -10.17
N GLU A 106 -1.43 -7.43 -11.17
CA GLU A 106 -1.61 -7.04 -12.57
C GLU A 106 -3.08 -6.73 -12.85
N LEU A 107 -3.32 -5.59 -13.50
CA LEU A 107 -4.62 -5.23 -14.06
C LEU A 107 -4.77 -5.72 -15.51
N ALA A 108 -3.89 -6.63 -15.94
CA ALA A 108 -4.02 -7.33 -17.22
C ALA A 108 -5.38 -8.06 -17.26
N ASP A 109 -6.04 -8.01 -18.41
CA ASP A 109 -7.36 -8.59 -18.66
C ASP A 109 -8.52 -8.03 -17.81
N VAL A 110 -8.38 -6.81 -17.28
CA VAL A 110 -9.45 -6.08 -16.58
C VAL A 110 -10.08 -5.04 -17.52
N ASP A 111 -11.41 -5.05 -17.66
CA ASP A 111 -12.15 -4.04 -18.44
C ASP A 111 -12.47 -2.78 -17.62
N ARG A 112 -12.66 -2.97 -16.31
CA ARG A 112 -13.05 -1.91 -15.38
C ARG A 112 -12.76 -2.30 -13.95
N ILE A 113 -12.69 -1.28 -13.11
CA ILE A 113 -12.49 -1.43 -11.67
C ILE A 113 -13.72 -0.91 -10.94
N ILE A 114 -14.21 -1.70 -9.99
CA ILE A 114 -15.12 -1.23 -8.95
C ILE A 114 -14.31 -1.08 -7.67
N TRP A 115 -14.39 0.11 -7.08
CA TRP A 115 -13.87 0.38 -5.75
C TRP A 115 -15.06 0.59 -4.83
N ALA A 116 -15.19 -0.21 -3.79
CA ALA A 116 -16.40 -0.26 -2.97
C ALA A 116 -16.11 -0.13 -1.47
N SER A 117 -16.96 0.61 -0.78
CA SER A 117 -16.98 0.72 0.68
C SER A 117 -18.42 0.79 1.14
N GLY A 118 -18.83 -0.07 2.07
CA GLY A 118 -20.18 -0.02 2.62
C GLY A 118 -20.52 -1.25 3.45
N GLU A 119 -21.41 -1.07 4.41
CA GLU A 119 -22.00 -2.16 5.19
C GLU A 119 -23.34 -2.54 4.55
N VAL A 120 -23.62 -3.84 4.44
CA VAL A 120 -24.83 -4.35 3.78
C VAL A 120 -25.60 -5.18 4.77
N ASP A 121 -26.82 -4.76 5.09
CA ASP A 121 -27.69 -5.54 5.96
C ASP A 121 -28.39 -6.68 5.20
N VAL A 122 -29.06 -7.56 5.96
CA VAL A 122 -29.78 -8.72 5.43
C VAL A 122 -30.95 -8.39 4.50
N SER A 123 -31.40 -7.14 4.46
CA SER A 123 -32.44 -6.62 3.54
C SER A 123 -31.85 -5.98 2.28
N GLY A 124 -30.51 -5.96 2.18
CA GLY A 124 -29.77 -5.33 1.09
C GLY A 124 -29.62 -3.82 1.24
N ARG A 125 -29.97 -3.21 2.37
CA ARG A 125 -29.71 -1.77 2.57
C ARG A 125 -28.23 -1.54 2.80
N VAL A 126 -27.72 -0.47 2.19
CA VAL A 126 -26.32 -0.07 2.30
C VAL A 126 -26.19 1.05 3.32
N HIS A 127 -25.46 0.77 4.40
CA HIS A 127 -25.26 1.69 5.50
C HIS A 127 -23.97 2.49 5.34
N ALA A 128 -23.99 3.72 5.86
CA ALA A 128 -22.85 4.61 5.86
C ALA A 128 -21.69 4.01 6.66
N VAL A 129 -20.47 4.26 6.21
CA VAL A 129 -19.25 3.80 6.88
C VAL A 129 -18.24 4.92 7.06
N SER A 130 -17.37 4.76 8.04
CA SER A 130 -16.38 5.78 8.40
C SER A 130 -15.19 5.83 7.42
N ASP A 131 -14.44 6.93 7.53
CA ASP A 131 -13.11 7.12 6.95
C ASP A 131 -13.04 7.04 5.42
N ILE A 132 -14.11 7.42 4.71
CA ILE A 132 -14.13 7.40 3.23
C ILE A 132 -13.00 8.24 2.64
N GLU A 133 -12.76 9.46 3.14
CA GLU A 133 -11.69 10.32 2.62
C GLU A 133 -10.30 9.71 2.81
N ARG A 134 -10.06 9.08 3.96
CA ARG A 134 -8.81 8.34 4.20
C ARG A 134 -8.67 7.14 3.26
N LYS A 135 -9.75 6.37 3.05
CA LYS A 135 -9.76 5.24 2.10
C LYS A 135 -9.47 5.71 0.67
N LEU A 136 -10.04 6.84 0.26
CA LEU A 136 -9.75 7.46 -1.05
C LEU A 136 -8.28 7.88 -1.15
N ALA A 137 -7.73 8.51 -0.12
CA ALA A 137 -6.32 8.89 -0.08
C ALA A 137 -5.38 7.68 -0.22
N GLN A 138 -5.66 6.59 0.50
CA GLN A 138 -4.88 5.34 0.41
C GLN A 138 -5.05 4.61 -0.93
N SER A 139 -6.07 4.97 -1.72
CA SER A 139 -6.35 4.36 -3.02
C SER A 139 -5.80 5.18 -4.19
N ARG A 140 -5.09 6.28 -3.94
CA ARG A 140 -4.54 7.15 -5.00
C ARG A 140 -3.60 6.41 -5.96
N ALA A 141 -2.76 5.49 -5.47
CA ALA A 141 -1.90 4.69 -6.33
C ALA A 141 -2.71 3.82 -7.31
N LEU A 142 -3.78 3.18 -6.83
CA LEU A 142 -4.71 2.41 -7.67
C LEU A 142 -5.36 3.29 -8.75
N PHE A 143 -5.81 4.49 -8.39
CA PHE A 143 -6.44 5.41 -9.35
C PHE A 143 -5.46 5.92 -10.39
N ALA A 144 -4.23 6.24 -9.99
CA ALA A 144 -3.16 6.63 -10.90
C ALA A 144 -2.81 5.49 -11.87
N ASP A 145 -2.69 4.26 -11.38
CA ASP A 145 -2.37 3.09 -12.19
C ASP A 145 -3.49 2.76 -13.19
N ALA A 146 -4.75 2.84 -12.75
CA ALA A 146 -5.91 2.67 -13.61
C ALA A 146 -5.99 3.77 -14.68
N HIS A 147 -5.71 5.02 -14.31
CA HIS A 147 -5.70 6.14 -15.25
C HIS A 147 -4.60 5.98 -16.32
N ARG A 148 -3.38 5.57 -15.94
CA ARG A 148 -2.29 5.28 -16.89
C ARG A 148 -2.65 4.18 -17.88
N GLN A 149 -3.48 3.23 -17.47
CA GLN A 149 -3.96 2.11 -18.29
C GLN A 149 -5.28 2.40 -18.99
N CYS A 150 -5.80 3.62 -18.88
CA CYS A 150 -7.11 4.03 -19.41
C CYS A 150 -8.28 3.13 -18.94
N LEU A 151 -8.17 2.58 -17.72
CA LEU A 151 -9.20 1.75 -17.13
C LEU A 151 -10.25 2.62 -16.43
N PRO A 152 -11.55 2.42 -16.72
CA PRO A 152 -12.62 3.08 -16.01
C PRO A 152 -12.71 2.55 -14.58
N VAL A 153 -12.90 3.48 -13.64
CA VAL A 153 -13.04 3.16 -12.21
C VAL A 153 -14.39 3.69 -11.71
N CYS A 154 -15.16 2.84 -11.05
CA CYS A 154 -16.42 3.22 -10.41
C CYS A 154 -16.28 3.15 -8.89
N LEU A 155 -16.43 4.28 -8.22
CA LEU A 155 -16.49 4.39 -6.77
C LEU A 155 -17.94 4.12 -6.33
N MET A 156 -18.18 2.99 -5.67
CA MET A 156 -19.49 2.62 -5.12
C MET A 156 -19.49 2.89 -3.61
N LEU A 157 -20.28 3.87 -3.21
CA LEU A 157 -20.34 4.42 -1.87
C LEU A 157 -21.76 4.37 -1.30
N PRO A 158 -21.96 4.37 0.03
CA PRO A 158 -23.29 4.40 0.61
C PRO A 158 -23.93 5.77 0.43
N GLU A 159 -25.22 5.83 0.11
CA GLU A 159 -25.98 7.09 0.03
C GLU A 159 -25.90 7.89 1.34
N GLY A 160 -25.87 7.20 2.49
CA GLY A 160 -25.70 7.85 3.80
C GLY A 160 -24.32 8.49 4.04
N ASN A 161 -23.35 8.32 3.13
CA ASN A 161 -22.07 9.05 3.16
C ASN A 161 -22.08 10.30 2.27
N ARG A 162 -23.18 10.58 1.54
CA ARG A 162 -23.26 11.72 0.64
C ARG A 162 -23.38 13.04 1.41
N GLU A 163 -22.23 13.60 1.77
CA GLU A 163 -22.11 14.88 2.44
C GLU A 163 -21.37 15.91 1.57
N PRO A 164 -21.60 17.23 1.74
CA PRO A 164 -20.98 18.26 0.92
C PRO A 164 -19.44 18.21 0.89
N SER A 165 -18.79 17.91 2.02
CA SER A 165 -17.32 17.81 2.10
C SER A 165 -16.79 16.68 1.24
N LEU A 166 -17.40 15.49 1.33
CA LEU A 166 -17.02 14.35 0.51
C LEU A 166 -17.22 14.64 -0.98
N GLN A 167 -18.29 15.35 -1.35
CA GLN A 167 -18.52 15.73 -2.75
C GLN A 167 -17.42 16.65 -3.31
N VAL A 168 -16.87 17.56 -2.50
CA VAL A 168 -15.72 18.38 -2.91
C VAL A 168 -14.49 17.50 -3.15
N THR A 169 -14.20 16.58 -2.22
CA THR A 169 -13.10 15.62 -2.35
C THR A 169 -13.23 14.73 -3.59
N LEU A 170 -14.44 14.22 -3.85
CA LEU A 170 -14.75 13.42 -5.04
C LEU A 170 -14.61 14.23 -6.33
N GLY A 171 -15.10 15.47 -6.36
CA GLY A 171 -14.97 16.36 -7.52
C GLY A 171 -13.51 16.66 -7.86
N ALA A 172 -12.66 16.89 -6.86
CA ALA A 172 -11.22 17.04 -7.06
C ALA A 172 -10.56 15.77 -7.62
N LEU A 173 -10.95 14.59 -7.11
CA LEU A 173 -10.46 13.31 -7.63
C LEU A 173 -10.91 13.05 -9.06
N GLN A 174 -12.15 13.37 -9.43
CA GLN A 174 -12.64 13.21 -10.80
C GLN A 174 -11.99 14.19 -11.78
N ALA A 175 -11.63 15.40 -11.33
CA ALA A 175 -10.84 16.33 -12.12
C ALA A 175 -9.40 15.82 -12.35
N GLU A 176 -8.81 15.17 -11.35
CA GLU A 176 -7.47 14.57 -11.44
C GLU A 176 -7.46 13.27 -12.26
N TYR A 177 -8.48 12.43 -12.12
CA TYR A 177 -8.65 11.16 -12.82
C TYR A 177 -10.02 11.11 -13.53
N PRO A 178 -10.11 11.60 -14.78
CA PRO A 178 -11.38 11.69 -15.51
C PRO A 178 -12.09 10.35 -15.78
N SER A 179 -11.38 9.23 -15.63
CA SER A 179 -11.96 7.88 -15.73
C SER A 179 -12.69 7.42 -14.45
N LEU A 180 -12.68 8.24 -13.39
CA LEU A 180 -13.44 7.99 -12.16
C LEU A 180 -14.90 8.42 -12.31
N SER A 181 -15.79 7.48 -12.02
CA SER A 181 -17.22 7.69 -11.81
C SER A 181 -17.57 7.42 -10.36
N VAL A 182 -18.60 8.09 -9.84
CA VAL A 182 -19.10 7.86 -8.47
C VAL A 182 -20.56 7.46 -8.53
N GLN A 183 -20.90 6.42 -7.78
CA GLN A 183 -22.27 5.99 -7.56
C GLN A 183 -22.52 5.86 -6.07
N PHE A 184 -23.53 6.58 -5.60
CA PHE A 184 -24.04 6.42 -4.25
C PHE A 184 -25.21 5.42 -4.27
N ILE A 185 -25.15 4.45 -3.37
CA ILE A 185 -26.01 3.28 -3.32
C ILE A 185 -26.70 3.25 -1.97
N SER A 186 -28.03 3.20 -1.97
CA SER A 186 -28.84 3.03 -0.75
C SER A 186 -29.26 1.58 -0.52
N GLN A 187 -29.31 0.79 -1.60
CA GLN A 187 -29.75 -0.60 -1.57
C GLN A 187 -29.09 -1.40 -2.69
N VAL A 188 -28.77 -2.67 -2.42
CA VAL A 188 -28.30 -3.65 -3.40
C VAL A 188 -29.34 -4.74 -3.64
N ARG A 189 -29.34 -5.31 -4.85
CA ARG A 189 -30.21 -6.41 -5.27
C ARG A 189 -29.42 -7.32 -6.21
N PHE A 190 -29.49 -8.64 -6.03
CA PHE A 190 -28.72 -9.60 -6.83
C PHE A 190 -29.11 -9.58 -8.32
N ASP A 191 -30.39 -9.43 -8.63
CA ASP A 191 -30.90 -9.53 -10.01
C ASP A 191 -31.01 -8.18 -10.73
N ASP A 192 -30.51 -7.10 -10.13
CA ASP A 192 -30.61 -5.77 -10.71
C ASP A 192 -29.32 -5.39 -11.47
N PRO A 193 -29.30 -5.44 -12.82
CA PRO A 193 -28.14 -5.01 -13.59
C PRO A 193 -27.85 -3.51 -13.47
N SER A 194 -28.78 -2.71 -12.93
CA SER A 194 -28.60 -1.28 -12.64
C SER A 194 -27.57 -1.02 -11.53
N ALA A 195 -27.32 -2.02 -10.68
CA ALA A 195 -26.32 -1.94 -9.61
C ALA A 195 -24.88 -2.06 -10.16
N LEU A 196 -24.72 -2.48 -11.41
CA LEU A 196 -23.45 -2.42 -12.11
C LEU A 196 -23.43 -1.12 -12.93
N PRO A 197 -22.39 -0.29 -12.82
CA PRO A 197 -22.30 0.93 -13.62
C PRO A 197 -22.43 0.59 -15.10
N PRO A 198 -23.12 1.42 -15.89
CA PRO A 198 -23.27 1.20 -17.33
C PRO A 198 -21.89 0.98 -17.95
N THR A 199 -21.84 0.17 -19.00
CA THR A 199 -20.62 -0.02 -19.76
C THR A 199 -20.21 1.37 -20.25
N ALA A 200 -19.10 1.94 -19.74
CA ALA A 200 -18.61 3.21 -20.26
C ALA A 200 -18.56 3.11 -21.78
N ASP A 201 -19.20 4.04 -22.47
CA ASP A 201 -19.20 4.08 -23.93
C ASP A 201 -17.73 4.10 -24.39
N PRO A 202 -17.30 3.20 -25.29
CA PRO A 202 -15.96 3.25 -25.87
C PRO A 202 -15.73 4.53 -26.71
N HIS A 203 -16.74 5.41 -26.81
CA HIS A 203 -16.73 6.68 -27.51
C HIS A 203 -16.59 7.92 -26.60
N LEU A 204 -16.01 7.78 -25.40
CA LEU A 204 -15.29 8.93 -24.83
C LEU A 204 -14.06 9.18 -25.71
N THR A 205 -14.26 9.97 -26.76
CA THR A 205 -13.21 10.49 -27.64
C THR A 205 -12.24 11.33 -26.81
N LEU A 206 -11.28 10.67 -26.16
CA LEU A 206 -10.11 11.32 -25.62
C LEU A 206 -9.35 11.96 -26.80
N PRO A 207 -8.79 13.17 -26.64
CA PRO A 207 -7.95 13.77 -27.67
C PRO A 207 -6.83 12.80 -28.01
N ALA A 208 -6.59 12.56 -29.30
CA ALA A 208 -5.55 11.66 -29.75
C ALA A 208 -4.21 11.98 -29.03
N PRO A 209 -3.44 10.96 -28.61
CA PRO A 209 -2.12 11.19 -28.05
C PRO A 209 -1.30 11.98 -29.07
N ARG A 210 -0.80 13.15 -28.67
CA ARG A 210 0.14 13.89 -29.51
C ARG A 210 1.32 12.96 -29.80
N PRO A 211 1.75 12.83 -31.07
CA PRO A 211 2.94 12.06 -31.37
C PRO A 211 4.13 12.62 -30.58
N PRO A 212 5.09 11.77 -30.16
CA PRO A 212 6.28 12.23 -29.48
C PRO A 212 6.96 13.27 -30.37
N ALA A 213 7.16 14.47 -29.81
CA ALA A 213 7.88 15.53 -30.49
C ALA A 213 9.26 15.00 -30.88
N GLN A 214 9.47 14.84 -32.19
CA GLN A 214 10.77 14.53 -32.75
C GLN A 214 11.77 15.59 -32.29
N GLY A 215 12.91 15.11 -31.79
CA GLY A 215 13.90 15.90 -31.09
C GLY A 215 14.38 17.12 -31.87
N PHE A 216 14.47 18.23 -31.16
CA PHE A 216 15.30 19.36 -31.56
C PHE A 216 16.59 19.32 -30.73
N MET A 217 17.52 18.46 -31.15
CA MET A 217 18.88 18.46 -30.62
C MET A 217 19.64 19.58 -31.36
N GLY A 218 19.87 20.70 -30.68
CA GLY A 218 20.41 21.89 -31.34
C GLY A 218 21.08 22.88 -30.39
N LYS A 219 22.38 22.63 -30.16
CA LYS A 219 23.45 23.62 -29.91
C LYS A 219 23.46 24.34 -28.56
N TYR A 220 24.33 23.85 -27.65
CA TYR A 220 25.31 24.73 -26.99
C TYR A 220 26.68 24.04 -26.97
N ARG A 221 27.66 24.69 -27.60
CA ARG A 221 29.05 24.25 -27.70
C ARG A 221 29.84 24.77 -26.49
N SER A 222 30.80 23.95 -26.08
CA SER A 222 32.17 24.29 -25.63
C SER A 222 32.37 25.21 -24.43
N ALA A 223 33.11 24.73 -23.42
CA ALA A 223 34.56 24.96 -23.37
C ALA A 223 35.24 24.03 -22.35
N ILE A 224 36.37 23.48 -22.79
CA ILE A 224 37.33 22.68 -22.04
C ILE A 224 38.22 23.64 -21.23
N ALA A 225 38.57 23.28 -20.00
CA ALA A 225 39.84 23.68 -19.39
C ALA A 225 40.31 22.60 -18.40
N ALA A 226 41.19 21.73 -18.90
CA ALA A 226 42.10 20.96 -18.08
C ALA A 226 43.30 21.86 -17.71
N VAL A 227 43.66 21.91 -16.43
CA VAL A 227 45.02 22.25 -16.01
C VAL A 227 45.47 21.18 -15.01
N SER A 228 46.54 20.52 -15.41
CA SER A 228 47.24 19.47 -14.70
C SER A 228 48.32 20.02 -13.75
N ALA A 229 48.61 19.20 -12.74
CA ALA A 229 49.91 19.00 -12.09
C ALA A 229 50.43 20.04 -11.07
N GLY A 230 50.79 19.53 -9.88
CA GLY A 230 52.00 19.99 -9.18
C GLY A 230 51.95 20.02 -7.65
N THR A 231 52.74 19.12 -7.05
CA THR A 231 53.58 19.30 -5.83
C THR A 231 52.88 19.37 -4.44
N LEU A 232 52.95 18.33 -3.59
CA LEU A 232 54.00 17.93 -2.61
C LEU A 232 53.99 18.71 -1.26
N LEU A 233 53.70 17.95 -0.18
CA LEU A 233 54.22 18.00 1.20
C LEU A 233 54.30 19.34 1.97
N LEU A 234 53.66 19.39 3.16
CA LEU A 234 54.37 19.70 4.41
C LEU A 234 53.60 19.33 5.69
N VAL A 235 54.42 19.01 6.70
CA VAL A 235 54.17 18.50 8.05
C VAL A 235 53.83 19.63 9.03
N GLY A 236 53.05 19.32 10.07
CA GLY A 236 53.42 19.74 11.44
C GLY A 236 52.73 20.95 12.09
N ALA A 237 51.93 20.61 13.11
CA ALA A 237 52.00 21.11 14.49
C ALA A 237 51.60 22.56 14.89
N LEU A 238 50.69 22.57 15.89
CA LEU A 238 50.66 23.40 17.11
C LEU A 238 50.04 24.82 17.12
N ALA A 239 48.92 24.88 17.88
CA ALA A 239 48.66 25.76 19.03
C ALA A 239 48.07 27.17 18.83
N GLY A 240 47.04 27.47 19.64
CA GLY A 240 46.65 28.84 20.10
C GLY A 240 45.27 29.31 19.64
N VAL A 241 44.16 28.86 20.24
CA VAL A 241 43.41 29.52 21.34
C VAL A 241 42.99 30.98 21.08
N LYS A 242 41.69 31.20 20.81
CA LYS A 242 40.76 32.06 21.58
C LYS A 242 39.40 32.16 20.88
N GLY A 243 38.31 31.84 21.58
CA GLY A 243 36.96 32.17 21.11
C GLY A 243 35.86 31.23 21.57
N PHE A 244 35.58 31.26 22.87
CA PHE A 244 34.38 30.78 23.55
C PHE A 244 33.08 30.88 22.72
N VAL A 245 32.45 29.73 22.40
CA VAL A 245 31.03 29.49 22.67
C VAL A 245 30.93 28.04 23.11
N ALA A 246 30.80 27.82 24.41
CA ALA A 246 30.25 26.58 24.92
C ALA A 246 28.80 26.51 24.45
N ASN A 247 28.54 25.73 23.41
CA ASN A 247 27.29 24.99 23.35
C ASN A 247 27.61 23.58 23.80
N SER A 248 27.59 23.39 25.12
CA SER A 248 27.18 22.13 25.71
C SER A 248 25.75 21.82 25.27
N GLY A 249 25.59 21.42 24.01
CA GLY A 249 24.42 20.69 23.55
C GLY A 249 24.70 19.23 23.83
N ALA A 250 24.08 18.69 24.87
CA ALA A 250 24.16 17.28 25.22
C ALA A 250 24.05 16.42 23.95
N SER A 251 25.11 15.69 23.60
CA SER A 251 25.00 14.54 22.70
C SER A 251 24.20 13.48 23.47
N SER A 252 22.88 13.61 23.46
CA SER A 252 21.99 12.50 23.77
C SER A 252 22.14 11.54 22.62
N ALA A 253 23.06 10.56 22.75
CA ALA A 253 23.24 9.52 21.76
C ALA A 253 21.89 8.84 21.54
N VAL A 254 21.25 9.12 20.40
CA VAL A 254 19.93 8.59 20.09
C VAL A 254 20.08 7.08 19.96
N GLU A 255 19.39 6.35 20.83
CA GLU A 255 19.33 4.90 20.75
C GLU A 255 18.25 4.50 19.74
N VAL A 256 18.60 3.64 18.80
CA VAL A 256 17.65 3.10 17.82
C VAL A 256 17.41 1.65 18.20
N SER A 257 16.17 1.36 18.58
CA SER A 257 15.74 -0.01 18.78
C SER A 257 15.38 -0.59 17.43
N MET A 258 16.12 -1.60 16.99
CA MET A 258 15.85 -2.30 15.74
C MET A 258 15.24 -3.65 16.05
N ARG A 259 14.24 -4.05 15.28
CA ARG A 259 13.77 -5.44 15.26
C ARG A 259 13.82 -5.94 13.85
N TRP A 260 14.43 -7.09 13.64
CA TRP A 260 14.41 -7.72 12.33
C TRP A 260 13.90 -9.15 12.41
N GLU A 261 13.43 -9.61 11.26
CA GLU A 261 12.75 -10.89 11.12
C GLU A 261 13.39 -11.70 9.99
N TYR A 262 13.74 -12.94 10.29
CA TYR A 262 14.36 -13.86 9.35
C TYR A 262 13.39 -14.93 8.86
N ALA A 263 13.49 -15.26 7.58
CA ALA A 263 12.90 -16.46 7.04
C ALA A 263 13.66 -17.70 7.52
N LYS A 264 12.97 -18.60 8.22
CA LYS A 264 13.56 -19.86 8.70
C LYS A 264 13.98 -20.81 7.56
N ASP A 265 13.27 -20.76 6.43
CA ASP A 265 13.47 -21.64 5.26
C ASP A 265 13.59 -20.85 3.94
N GLY A 266 14.08 -19.60 3.98
CA GLY A 266 14.15 -18.71 2.81
C GLY A 266 12.79 -18.17 2.32
N ARG A 267 11.70 -18.50 3.01
CA ARG A 267 10.36 -17.93 2.81
C ARG A 267 9.98 -17.05 3.99
N CYS A 268 9.93 -15.75 3.75
CA CYS A 268 9.23 -14.82 4.63
C CYS A 268 7.77 -15.28 4.71
N PHE A 269 7.11 -15.20 5.88
CA PHE A 269 5.72 -15.61 6.14
C PHE A 269 5.41 -17.07 6.49
N SER A 270 6.38 -17.86 6.98
CA SER A 270 6.02 -19.07 7.72
C SER A 270 5.70 -18.73 9.18
N GLU A 271 4.86 -19.52 9.86
CA GLU A 271 4.53 -19.39 11.31
C GLU A 271 5.77 -19.49 12.25
N ARG A 272 6.98 -19.56 11.70
CA ARG A 272 8.24 -19.74 12.41
C ARG A 272 9.28 -18.67 12.03
N THR A 273 8.85 -17.44 11.81
CA THR A 273 9.76 -16.29 11.66
C THR A 273 10.44 -16.02 12.99
N ARG A 274 11.78 -16.06 13.03
CA ARG A 274 12.54 -15.69 14.23
C ARG A 274 12.70 -14.17 14.26
N SER A 275 12.17 -13.53 15.30
CA SER A 275 12.33 -12.10 15.51
C SER A 275 13.45 -11.83 16.52
N GLU A 276 14.37 -10.95 16.17
CA GLU A 276 15.47 -10.55 17.05
C GLU A 276 15.43 -9.03 17.26
N PRO A 277 14.90 -8.56 18.40
CA PRO A 277 15.03 -7.16 18.77
C PRO A 277 16.43 -6.88 19.31
N ARG A 278 17.06 -5.81 18.84
CA ARG A 278 18.34 -5.32 19.34
C ARG A 278 18.32 -3.80 19.46
N ALA A 279 18.60 -3.30 20.65
CA ALA A 279 18.91 -1.90 20.85
C ALA A 279 20.33 -1.63 20.34
N VAL A 280 20.46 -0.71 19.39
CA VAL A 280 21.73 -0.35 18.78
C VAL A 280 21.90 1.16 18.89
N ARG A 281 23.00 1.59 19.53
CA ARG A 281 23.38 3.00 19.52
C ARG A 281 23.68 3.43 18.09
N TRP A 282 23.27 4.64 17.73
CA TRP A 282 23.42 5.17 16.37
C TRP A 282 24.82 4.99 15.77
N GLU A 283 25.87 5.31 16.54
CA GLU A 283 27.29 5.18 16.15
C GLU A 283 27.71 3.75 15.74
N ARG A 284 26.96 2.73 16.19
CA ARG A 284 27.25 1.31 15.93
C ARG A 284 26.48 0.75 14.75
N LEU A 285 25.54 1.50 14.17
CA LEU A 285 24.77 1.06 13.00
C LEU A 285 25.69 0.76 11.81
N ASN A 286 26.73 1.58 11.58
CA ASN A 286 27.75 1.39 10.54
C ASN A 286 28.54 0.08 10.64
N LYS A 287 28.46 -0.61 11.79
CA LYS A 287 29.17 -1.87 12.05
C LYS A 287 28.21 -3.06 12.13
N LEU A 288 26.91 -2.82 11.92
CA LEU A 288 25.90 -3.86 11.91
C LEU A 288 25.81 -4.42 10.48
N SER A 289 26.17 -5.68 10.32
CA SER A 289 25.84 -6.46 9.12
C SER A 289 24.76 -7.46 9.51
N LEU A 290 23.71 -7.57 8.69
CA LEU A 290 22.63 -8.52 8.90
C LEU A 290 22.71 -9.59 7.81
N GLU A 291 22.98 -10.83 8.23
CA GLU A 291 23.11 -11.98 7.34
C GLU A 291 21.80 -12.77 7.23
N GLY A 292 21.49 -13.33 6.05
CA GLY A 292 20.41 -14.29 5.85
C GLY A 292 19.17 -13.72 5.16
N ALA A 293 18.15 -14.56 4.93
CA ALA A 293 16.93 -14.18 4.22
C ALA A 293 16.04 -13.28 5.10
N LEU A 294 16.35 -11.98 5.08
CA LEU A 294 15.73 -10.98 5.94
C LEU A 294 14.40 -10.50 5.35
N CYS A 295 13.36 -10.54 6.18
CA CYS A 295 11.98 -10.29 5.75
C CYS A 295 11.52 -8.89 6.08
N ARG A 296 11.84 -8.43 7.28
CA ARG A 296 11.37 -7.16 7.81
C ARG A 296 12.41 -6.58 8.73
N ILE A 297 12.59 -5.25 8.65
CA ILE A 297 13.31 -4.47 9.65
C ILE A 297 12.35 -3.38 10.14
N GLU A 298 12.25 -3.26 11.44
CA GLU A 298 11.51 -2.21 12.11
C GLU A 298 12.49 -1.36 12.91
N PHE A 299 12.35 -0.05 12.81
CA PHE A 299 13.13 0.92 13.55
C PHE A 299 12.21 1.70 14.48
N ASP A 300 12.52 1.63 15.77
CA ASP A 300 11.89 2.41 16.82
C ASP A 300 12.91 3.43 17.34
N LEU A 301 12.57 4.72 17.23
CA LEU A 301 13.35 5.77 17.88
C LEU A 301 13.08 5.75 19.40
N ASP A 302 14.11 6.01 20.20
CA ASP A 302 13.94 6.14 21.65
C ASP A 302 12.92 7.25 21.97
N LYS A 303 12.14 7.04 23.04
CA LYS A 303 11.17 8.00 23.57
C LYS A 303 11.83 9.29 24.04
N ALA A 304 13.12 9.26 24.34
CA ALA A 304 13.91 10.44 24.68
C ALA A 304 14.37 11.26 23.46
N ALA A 305 14.06 10.82 22.22
CA ALA A 305 14.40 11.58 21.02
C ALA A 305 13.67 12.93 20.98
N PRO A 306 14.34 14.03 20.57
CA PRO A 306 13.71 15.34 20.46
C PRO A 306 12.47 15.32 19.54
N PRO A 307 11.44 16.13 19.81
CA PRO A 307 10.31 16.31 18.90
C PRO A 307 10.78 16.74 17.50
N GLY A 308 10.14 16.21 16.46
CA GLY A 308 10.53 16.47 15.06
C GLY A 308 11.71 15.62 14.57
N THR A 309 12.18 14.65 15.37
CA THR A 309 13.16 13.65 14.94
C THR A 309 12.48 12.59 14.07
N SER A 310 12.99 12.35 12.88
CA SER A 310 12.52 11.32 11.96
C SER A 310 13.67 10.53 11.32
N LEU A 311 13.33 9.40 10.72
CA LEU A 311 14.28 8.60 9.94
C LEU A 311 13.89 8.64 8.47
N GLU A 312 14.88 8.86 7.62
CA GLU A 312 14.78 8.66 6.18
C GLU A 312 15.70 7.49 5.82
N ILE A 313 15.16 6.48 5.13
CA ILE A 313 15.94 5.30 4.74
C ILE A 313 16.03 5.29 3.21
N LEU A 314 17.26 5.22 2.73
CA LEU A 314 17.61 5.11 1.33
C LEU A 314 18.12 3.69 1.07
N ALA A 315 17.69 3.03 0.00
CA ALA A 315 18.36 1.85 -0.56
C ALA A 315 19.08 2.27 -1.83
N ASP A 316 20.39 2.00 -1.91
CA ASP A 316 21.21 2.35 -3.08
C ASP A 316 21.03 3.81 -3.55
N GLN A 317 21.00 4.75 -2.60
CA GLN A 317 20.80 6.20 -2.82
C GLN A 317 19.40 6.59 -3.31
N ARG A 318 18.40 5.70 -3.27
CA ARG A 318 16.99 6.02 -3.56
C ARG A 318 16.15 5.98 -2.29
N PRO A 319 15.28 6.97 -2.05
CA PRO A 319 14.40 6.98 -0.88
C PRO A 319 13.40 5.83 -0.95
N LEU A 320 13.24 5.14 0.17
CA LEU A 320 12.24 4.11 0.34
C LEU A 320 11.03 4.72 1.05
N ASP A 321 9.83 4.46 0.51
CA ASP A 321 8.59 4.81 1.19
C ASP A 321 8.41 3.90 2.40
N LEU A 322 8.71 4.44 3.58
CA LEU A 322 8.56 3.74 4.85
C LEU A 322 7.10 3.84 5.31
N SER A 323 6.53 2.71 5.71
CA SER A 323 5.26 2.73 6.45
C SER A 323 5.55 3.29 7.84
N LEU A 324 5.00 4.48 8.11
CA LEU A 324 5.21 5.22 9.35
C LEU A 324 3.99 5.07 10.25
N ASP A 325 4.14 4.35 11.36
CA ASP A 325 3.10 4.29 12.39
C ASP A 325 3.21 5.51 13.30
N ARG A 326 2.39 6.54 13.00
CA ARG A 326 2.28 7.77 13.81
C ARG A 326 1.35 7.63 15.02
N SER A 327 0.74 6.46 15.24
CA SER A 327 -0.16 6.24 16.38
C SER A 327 0.57 6.12 17.73
N ARG A 328 1.91 6.08 17.71
CA ARG A 328 2.76 5.93 18.89
C ARG A 328 3.49 7.23 19.24
N VAL A 329 3.77 7.39 20.54
CA VAL A 329 4.52 8.53 21.10
C VAL A 329 5.93 8.63 20.52
N ALA A 330 6.53 7.50 20.12
CA ALA A 330 7.76 7.44 19.35
C ALA A 330 7.45 6.86 17.95
N PRO A 331 7.90 7.49 16.86
CA PRO A 331 7.61 7.05 15.51
C PRO A 331 8.29 5.70 15.22
N ARG A 332 7.51 4.77 14.67
CA ARG A 332 8.01 3.47 14.23
C ARG A 332 8.05 3.43 12.71
N TYR A 333 9.23 3.11 12.18
CA TYR A 333 9.49 3.02 10.75
C TYR A 333 9.58 1.55 10.38
N LEU A 334 8.78 1.14 9.40
CA LEU A 334 8.69 -0.26 9.02
C LEU A 334 9.18 -0.44 7.59
N LEU A 335 10.17 -1.31 7.44
CA LEU A 335 10.79 -1.67 6.18
C LEU A 335 10.51 -3.14 5.87
N ASN A 336 9.57 -3.36 4.96
CA ASN A 336 9.20 -4.68 4.46
C ASN A 336 10.11 -5.06 3.28
N LEU A 337 11.19 -5.78 3.56
CA LEU A 337 12.20 -6.13 2.56
C LEU A 337 11.68 -7.09 1.48
N TYR A 338 10.72 -7.95 1.81
CA TYR A 338 10.08 -8.84 0.84
C TYR A 338 9.32 -8.11 -0.28
N LEU A 339 8.95 -6.84 -0.07
CA LEU A 339 8.29 -6.00 -1.09
C LEU A 339 9.28 -5.34 -2.05
N LEU A 340 10.56 -5.26 -1.67
CA LEU A 340 11.53 -4.38 -2.33
C LEU A 340 12.43 -5.10 -3.36
N GLN A 341 12.31 -6.43 -3.50
CA GLN A 341 13.12 -7.27 -4.42
C GLN A 341 14.60 -6.85 -4.52
N LEU A 342 15.23 -6.62 -3.36
CA LEU A 342 16.55 -6.02 -3.31
C LEU A 342 17.66 -7.01 -3.74
N PRO A 343 18.71 -6.53 -4.42
CA PRO A 343 19.87 -7.36 -4.74
C PRO A 343 20.60 -7.85 -3.47
N LYS A 344 21.37 -8.94 -3.60
CA LYS A 344 22.28 -9.39 -2.54
C LYS A 344 23.30 -8.31 -2.21
N ASN A 345 23.68 -8.14 -0.94
CA ASN A 345 24.55 -7.07 -0.45
C ASN A 345 24.00 -5.64 -0.63
N SER A 346 22.69 -5.43 -0.47
CA SER A 346 22.13 -4.08 -0.52
C SER A 346 22.61 -3.21 0.63
N LEU A 347 23.01 -1.98 0.31
CA LEU A 347 23.44 -0.99 1.27
C LEU A 347 22.31 0.00 1.54
N PHE A 348 21.85 0.03 2.78
CA PHE A 348 20.89 1.02 3.23
C PHE A 348 21.61 2.20 3.86
N THR A 349 21.23 3.41 3.50
CA THR A 349 21.65 4.63 4.20
C THR A 349 20.48 5.13 5.03
N ILE A 350 20.65 5.17 6.34
CA ILE A 350 19.66 5.63 7.30
C ILE A 350 20.08 7.04 7.73
N ASN A 351 19.29 8.04 7.38
CA ASN A 351 19.49 9.42 7.77
C ASN A 351 18.62 9.73 8.99
N LEU A 352 19.25 10.26 10.04
CA LEU A 352 18.55 10.88 11.16
C LEU A 352 18.23 12.31 10.77
N MET A 353 16.95 12.62 10.76
CA MET A 353 16.41 13.93 10.37
C MET A 353 15.87 14.62 11.62
N GLN A 354 16.02 15.94 11.71
CA GLN A 354 15.39 16.78 12.72
C GLN A 354 14.78 18.00 12.04
N ASN A 355 13.45 18.15 12.09
CA ASN A 355 12.73 19.22 11.40
C ASN A 355 13.17 19.34 9.91
N ASP A 356 13.15 18.21 9.20
CA ASP A 356 13.54 18.07 7.79
C ASP A 356 14.99 18.41 7.46
N LYS A 357 15.85 18.57 8.47
CA LYS A 357 17.29 18.70 8.29
C LYS A 357 17.99 17.40 8.66
N LYS A 358 18.85 16.94 7.75
CA LYS A 358 19.73 15.80 7.99
C LYS A 358 20.76 16.15 9.05
N MET A 359 20.70 15.41 10.16
CA MET A 359 21.61 15.57 11.29
C MET A 359 22.79 14.61 11.17
N GLU A 360 22.49 13.32 11.04
CA GLU A 360 23.48 12.25 10.99
C GLU A 360 23.09 11.19 9.97
N SER A 361 24.07 10.39 9.53
CA SER A 361 23.85 9.23 8.67
C SER A 361 24.54 8.00 9.22
N ALA A 362 23.84 6.88 9.10
CA ALA A 362 24.39 5.56 9.26
C ALA A 362 24.18 4.72 8.01
N GLN A 363 25.03 3.71 7.83
CA GLN A 363 24.92 2.70 6.80
C GLN A 363 24.63 1.36 7.44
N LEU A 364 23.70 0.60 6.85
CA LEU A 364 23.37 -0.75 7.25
C LEU A 364 23.56 -1.65 6.03
N GLN A 365 24.43 -2.65 6.17
CA GLN A 365 24.65 -3.63 5.13
C GLN A 365 23.80 -4.86 5.40
N VAL A 366 23.07 -5.33 4.38
CA VAL A 366 22.30 -6.58 4.41
C VAL A 366 22.89 -7.50 3.36
N GLU A 367 23.48 -8.61 3.81
CA GLU A 367 24.26 -9.54 2.97
C GLU A 367 23.41 -10.59 2.25
#